data_AF-M6VTR5-F1
#
_entry.id   AF-M6VTR5-F1
#
_cell.length_a   1.000
_cell.length_b   1.000
_cell.length_c   1.000
_cell.angle_alpha   90.00
_cell.angle_beta   90.00
_cell.angle_gamma   90.00
#
_symmetry.space_group_name_H-M   'P 1'
#
loop_
_entity.id
_entity.type
_entity.pdbx_description
1 polymer ?
#
loop_
_entity_poly.entity_id
_entity_poly.type
_entity_poly.pdbx_seq_one_letter_code
_entity_poly.pdbx_strand_id
1 'polypeptide(L)'
;MGGVFLSVFGLLVPFWKNGNWNPWFSSLGLALISVAILSPSILKYPHKGWMFLGGVLGAINTRILLSVIYFVLFTPFGLLRRIFKMDPLSLRLDEKLGTYRKSSDKKDPHHMEKPF
;
A
#
# COMPACT_ATOMS: atom_id res chain seq x y z
N MET A 1 -23.64 9.82 -12.42
CA MET A 1 -22.63 10.24 -11.41
C MET A 1 -22.29 11.74 -11.45
N GLY A 2 -23.06 12.63 -12.10
CA GLY A 2 -22.85 14.09 -12.04
C GLY A 2 -23.52 14.77 -10.83
N GLY A 3 -24.52 14.13 -10.24
CA GLY A 3 -25.29 14.69 -9.11
C GLY A 3 -24.60 14.64 -7.75
N VAL A 4 -23.56 13.81 -7.58
CA VAL A 4 -22.86 13.70 -6.29
C VAL A 4 -22.01 14.95 -5.99
N PHE A 5 -21.48 15.59 -7.04
CA PHE A 5 -20.80 16.88 -6.92
C PHE A 5 -21.75 18.04 -6.58
N LEU A 6 -23.03 17.97 -7.02
CA LEU A 6 -24.07 18.96 -6.66
C LEU A 6 -24.29 19.04 -5.16
N SER A 7 -24.42 17.90 -4.49
CA SER A 7 -24.74 17.85 -3.06
C SER A 7 -23.56 18.25 -2.17
N VAL A 8 -22.33 17.83 -2.52
CA VAL A 8 -21.17 18.06 -1.65
C VAL A 8 -20.66 19.49 -1.75
N PHE A 9 -20.43 20.01 -2.96
CA PHE A 9 -19.84 21.35 -3.13
C PHE A 9 -20.87 22.48 -3.22
N GLY A 10 -22.09 22.22 -3.71
CA GLY A 10 -23.13 23.23 -3.85
C GLY A 10 -23.94 23.48 -2.58
N LEU A 11 -24.18 22.44 -1.77
CA LEU A 11 -25.03 22.52 -0.57
C LEU A 11 -24.24 22.29 0.73
N LEU A 12 -23.34 21.31 0.79
CA LEU A 12 -22.71 20.92 2.07
C LEU A 12 -21.62 21.89 2.55
N VAL A 13 -20.73 22.33 1.66
CA VAL A 13 -19.64 23.29 1.98
C VAL A 13 -20.15 24.64 2.52
N PRO A 14 -21.16 25.30 1.91
CA PRO A 14 -21.70 26.55 2.46
C PRO A 14 -22.48 26.33 3.77
N PHE A 15 -23.08 25.15 3.97
CA PHE A 15 -23.83 24.86 5.19
C PHE A 15 -22.93 24.56 6.39
N TRP A 16 -21.72 24.05 6.17
CA TRP A 16 -20.79 23.71 7.27
C TRP A 16 -19.93 24.88 7.74
N LYS A 17 -19.92 26.01 7.00
CA LYS A 17 -19.05 27.15 7.30
C LYS A 17 -19.83 28.47 7.39
N ASN A 18 -20.69 28.57 8.40
CA ASN A 18 -21.19 29.84 8.99
C ASN A 18 -21.48 30.99 7.99
N GLY A 19 -22.33 30.75 6.99
CA GLY A 19 -23.05 31.82 6.29
C GLY A 19 -22.26 32.87 5.51
N ASN A 20 -20.92 32.75 5.36
CA ASN A 20 -20.15 33.63 4.48
C ASN A 20 -20.18 33.08 3.05
N TRP A 21 -21.28 33.38 2.36
CA TRP A 21 -21.47 33.06 0.96
C TRP A 21 -20.49 33.89 0.13
N ASN A 22 -19.31 33.34 -0.14
CA ASN A 22 -18.37 34.03 -1.04
C ASN A 22 -18.84 33.78 -2.49
N PRO A 23 -19.36 34.82 -3.18
CA PRO A 23 -19.97 34.67 -4.51
C PRO A 23 -18.95 34.20 -5.56
N TRP A 24 -17.65 34.39 -5.29
CA TRP A 24 -16.58 33.97 -6.19
C TRP A 24 -16.53 32.45 -6.38
N PHE A 25 -16.62 31.68 -5.30
CA PHE A 25 -16.60 30.21 -5.37
C PHE A 25 -17.87 29.65 -6.01
N SER A 26 -19.01 30.30 -5.77
CA SER A 26 -20.29 29.91 -6.37
C SER A 26 -20.29 30.17 -7.88
N SER A 27 -19.79 31.34 -8.31
CA SER A 27 -19.65 31.69 -9.72
C SER A 27 -18.68 30.76 -10.45
N LEU A 28 -17.54 30.44 -9.85
CA LEU A 28 -16.56 29.52 -10.43
C LEU A 28 -17.13 28.09 -10.57
N GLY A 29 -17.86 27.61 -9.56
CA GLY A 29 -18.57 26.33 -9.63
C GLY A 29 -19.63 26.32 -10.74
N LEU A 30 -20.42 27.40 -10.85
CA LEU A 30 -21.48 27.52 -11.85
C LEU A 30 -20.93 27.59 -13.28
N ALA A 31 -19.84 28.33 -13.51
CA ALA A 31 -19.14 28.39 -14.79
C ALA A 31 -18.58 27.04 -15.22
N LEU A 32 -17.97 26.30 -14.29
CA LEU A 32 -17.44 24.96 -14.55
C LEU A 32 -18.56 23.96 -14.90
N ILE A 33 -19.75 24.14 -14.31
CA ILE A 33 -20.95 23.35 -14.60
C ILE A 33 -21.56 23.71 -15.95
N SER A 34 -21.63 25.00 -16.31
CA SER A 34 -22.07 25.43 -17.64
C SER A 34 -21.20 24.80 -18.72
N VAL A 35 -19.89 24.76 -18.51
CA VAL A 35 -18.94 24.09 -19.41
C VAL A 35 -19.15 22.56 -19.44
N ALA A 36 -19.43 21.93 -18.29
CA ALA A 36 -19.69 20.49 -18.21
C ALA A 36 -20.99 20.05 -18.91
N ILE A 37 -22.03 20.91 -18.91
CA ILE A 37 -23.31 20.67 -19.57
C ILE A 37 -23.24 20.96 -21.07
N LEU A 38 -22.59 22.06 -21.48
CA LEU A 38 -22.50 22.43 -22.89
C LEU A 38 -21.56 21.53 -23.69
N SER A 39 -20.54 20.93 -23.07
CA SER A 39 -19.60 20.06 -23.79
C SER A 39 -19.02 18.94 -22.91
N PRO A 40 -19.78 17.83 -22.73
CA PRO A 40 -19.29 16.65 -22.01
C PRO A 40 -18.06 15.99 -22.67
N SER A 41 -17.79 16.30 -23.94
CA SER A 41 -16.63 15.80 -24.68
C SER A 41 -15.31 16.43 -24.25
N ILE A 42 -15.30 17.68 -23.77
CA ILE A 42 -14.09 18.37 -23.30
C ILE A 42 -13.62 17.82 -21.94
N LEU A 43 -14.55 17.34 -21.11
CA LEU A 43 -14.25 16.71 -19.82
C LEU A 43 -13.52 15.36 -19.94
N LYS A 44 -13.47 14.75 -21.14
CA LYS A 44 -12.78 13.48 -21.36
C LYS A 44 -11.27 13.56 -21.09
N TYR A 45 -10.64 14.67 -21.46
CA TYR A 45 -9.19 14.88 -21.27
C TYR A 45 -8.77 15.01 -19.80
N PRO A 46 -9.35 15.91 -18.99
CA PRO A 46 -9.03 15.99 -17.56
C PRO A 46 -9.44 14.73 -16.81
N HIS A 47 -10.56 14.09 -17.17
CA HIS A 47 -10.97 12.81 -16.57
C HIS A 47 -9.93 11.70 -16.81
N LYS A 48 -9.35 11.64 -18.02
CA LYS A 48 -8.31 10.66 -18.35
C LYS A 48 -7.02 10.91 -17.55
N GLY A 49 -6.63 12.16 -17.37
CA GLY A 49 -5.51 12.54 -16.50
C GLY A 49 -5.77 12.21 -15.04
N TRP A 50 -6.98 12.49 -14.54
CA TRP A 50 -7.39 12.17 -13.18
C TRP A 50 -7.43 10.66 -12.91
N MET A 51 -7.94 9.87 -13.86
CA MET A 51 -7.94 8.40 -13.76
C MET A 51 -6.52 7.82 -13.81
N PHE A 52 -5.63 8.39 -14.64
CA PHE A 52 -4.22 8.00 -14.65
C PHE A 52 -3.55 8.28 -13.31
N LEU A 53 -3.74 9.48 -12.75
CA LEU A 53 -3.26 9.82 -11.42
C LEU A 53 -3.84 8.91 -10.34
N GLY A 54 -5.15 8.62 -10.40
CA GLY A 54 -5.81 7.69 -9.48
C GLY A 54 -5.23 6.27 -9.56
N GLY A 55 -4.93 5.79 -10.77
CA GLY A 55 -4.27 4.49 -10.98
C GLY A 55 -2.84 4.46 -10.41
N VAL A 56 -2.06 5.52 -10.63
CA VAL A 56 -0.71 5.65 -10.06
C VAL A 56 -0.76 5.72 -8.54
N LEU A 57 -1.65 6.54 -7.97
CA LEU A 57 -1.86 6.62 -6.52
C LEU A 57 -2.30 5.26 -5.96
N GLY A 58 -3.19 4.56 -6.65
CA GLY A 58 -3.63 3.22 -6.26
C GLY A 58 -2.48 2.22 -6.20
N ALA A 59 -1.63 2.18 -7.24
CA ALA A 59 -0.46 1.31 -7.29
C ALA A 59 0.55 1.62 -6.16
N ILE A 60 0.77 2.90 -5.88
CA ILE A 60 1.62 3.35 -4.77
C ILE A 60 0.99 2.92 -3.44
N ASN A 61 -0.30 3.15 -3.23
CA ASN A 61 -1.00 2.82 -1.99
C ASN A 61 -0.93 1.32 -1.69
N THR A 62 -1.19 0.45 -2.67
CA THR A 62 -1.08 -1.00 -2.49
C THR A 62 0.34 -1.41 -2.10
N ARG A 63 1.37 -0.83 -2.74
CA ARG A 63 2.77 -1.12 -2.42
C ARG A 63 3.16 -0.64 -1.02
N ILE A 64 2.72 0.54 -0.63
CA ILE A 64 2.96 1.08 0.73
C ILE A 64 2.27 0.19 1.76
N LEU A 65 0.98 -0.12 1.57
CA LEU A 65 0.20 -0.93 2.50
C LEU A 65 0.85 -2.31 2.70
N LEU A 66 1.20 -2.98 1.60
CA LEU A 66 1.87 -4.28 1.64
C LEU A 66 3.24 -4.19 2.33
N SER A 67 4.02 -3.14 2.06
CA SER A 67 5.32 -2.94 2.70
C SER A 67 5.16 -2.75 4.21
N VAL A 68 4.23 -1.90 4.64
CA VAL A 68 3.96 -1.66 6.07
C VAL A 68 3.52 -2.95 6.75
N ILE A 69 2.58 -3.70 6.16
CA ILE A 69 2.12 -4.98 6.69
C ILE A 69 3.29 -5.96 6.82
N TYR A 70 4.13 -6.08 5.78
CA TYR A 70 5.28 -6.97 5.81
C TYR A 70 6.26 -6.58 6.92
N PHE A 71 6.58 -5.29 7.05
CA PHE A 71 7.49 -4.82 8.10
C PHE A 71 6.91 -4.99 9.50
N VAL A 72 5.61 -4.76 9.69
CA VAL A 72 4.99 -4.88 11.01
C VAL A 72 4.80 -6.33 11.41
N LEU A 73 4.49 -7.23 10.47
CA LEU A 73 4.24 -8.64 10.79
C LEU A 73 5.51 -9.48 10.72
N PHE A 74 6.28 -9.42 9.63
CA PHE A 74 7.40 -10.35 9.39
C PHE A 74 8.72 -9.89 10.02
N THR A 75 9.04 -8.61 9.95
CA THR A 75 10.30 -8.08 10.52
C THR A 75 10.44 -8.31 12.02
N PRO A 76 9.42 -8.16 12.89
CA PRO A 76 9.60 -8.42 14.31
C PRO A 76 9.93 -9.89 14.59
N PHE A 77 9.50 -10.86 13.78
CA PHE A 77 9.92 -12.26 13.98
C PHE A 77 11.43 -12.45 13.76
N GLY A 78 12.01 -11.74 12.79
CA GLY A 78 13.46 -11.73 12.58
C GLY A 78 14.18 -11.03 13.72
N LEU A 79 13.65 -9.88 14.16
CA LEU A 79 14.21 -9.13 15.27
C LEU A 79 14.13 -9.89 16.60
N LEU A 80 13.01 -10.56 16.87
CA LEU A 80 12.83 -11.44 18.03
C LEU A 80 13.88 -12.55 18.02
N ARG A 81 14.05 -13.27 16.90
CA ARG A 81 15.07 -14.31 16.77
C ARG A 81 16.47 -13.77 17.05
N ARG A 82 16.77 -12.54 16.61
CA ARG A 82 18.05 -11.87 16.88
C ARG A 82 18.23 -11.50 18.35
N ILE A 83 17.19 -10.98 19.01
CA ILE A 83 17.20 -10.64 20.45
C ILE A 83 17.36 -11.91 21.30
N PHE A 84 16.60 -12.96 20.99
CA PHE A 84 16.68 -14.25 21.68
C PHE A 84 17.95 -15.06 21.32
N LYS A 85 18.87 -14.51 20.51
CA LYS A 85 20.11 -15.15 20.05
C LYS A 85 19.87 -16.56 19.46
N MET A 86 18.70 -16.80 18.88
CA MET A 86 18.35 -18.09 18.28
C MET A 86 19.09 -18.22 16.95
N ASP A 87 20.09 -19.11 16.91
CA ASP A 87 20.85 -19.42 15.70
C ASP A 87 20.61 -20.88 15.27
N PRO A 88 19.43 -21.20 14.69
CA PRO A 88 19.07 -22.57 14.32
C PRO A 88 19.99 -23.17 13.26
N LEU A 89 20.63 -22.30 12.45
CA LEU A 89 21.56 -22.71 11.39
C LEU A 89 23.02 -22.68 11.86
N SER A 90 23.30 -22.30 13.11
CA SER A 90 24.66 -22.14 13.65
C SER A 90 25.57 -21.33 12.69
N LEU A 91 25.06 -20.23 12.16
CA LEU A 91 25.75 -19.39 11.18
C LEU A 91 26.75 -18.44 11.83
N ARG A 92 26.70 -18.27 13.16
CA ARG A 92 27.70 -17.50 13.89
C ARG A 92 29.05 -18.20 13.85
N LEU A 93 30.06 -17.46 13.38
CA LEU A 93 31.44 -17.88 13.40
C LEU A 93 31.93 -17.88 14.86
N ASP A 94 32.35 -19.06 15.31
CA ASP A 94 33.02 -19.24 16.59
C ASP A 94 34.52 -19.43 16.32
N GLU A 95 35.34 -18.50 16.80
CA GLU A 95 36.80 -18.53 16.63
C GLU A 95 37.47 -19.61 17.49
N LYS A 96 36.75 -20.19 18.46
CA LYS A 96 37.26 -21.27 19.32
C LYS A 96 37.14 -22.65 18.68
N LEU A 97 36.38 -22.79 17.60
CA LEU A 97 36.21 -24.05 16.89
C LEU A 97 37.35 -24.27 15.89
N GLY A 98 38.04 -25.42 16.00
CA GLY A 98 39.06 -25.82 15.02
C GLY A 98 38.50 -26.18 13.64
N THR A 99 37.21 -26.49 13.53
CA THR A 99 36.52 -26.70 12.24
C THR A 99 35.01 -26.55 12.39
N TYR A 100 34.32 -26.07 11.35
CA TYR A 100 32.84 -25.95 11.33
C TYR A 100 32.14 -27.21 10.80
N ARG A 101 32.90 -28.25 10.44
CA ARG A 101 32.34 -29.49 9.88
C ARG A 101 31.56 -30.26 10.95
N LYS A 102 30.24 -30.36 10.79
CA LYS A 102 29.41 -31.29 11.58
C LYS A 102 29.56 -32.70 11.02
N SER A 103 29.77 -33.68 11.89
CA SER A 103 29.78 -35.09 11.49
C SER A 103 28.39 -35.48 10.99
N SER A 104 28.32 -36.20 9.88
CA SER A 104 27.04 -36.77 9.43
C SER A 104 26.62 -37.84 10.41
N ASP A 105 25.34 -37.84 10.81
CA ASP A 105 24.75 -39.00 11.46
C ASP A 105 24.84 -40.20 10.52
N LYS A 106 25.13 -41.38 11.10
CA LYS A 106 25.08 -42.64 10.37
C LYS A 106 23.61 -42.96 10.11
N LYS A 107 23.15 -42.70 8.89
CA LYS A 107 21.83 -43.15 8.44
C LYS A 107 21.84 -44.67 8.28
N ASP A 108 20.76 -45.30 8.70
CA ASP A 108 20.52 -46.73 8.51
C ASP A 108 20.55 -47.04 6.99
N PRO A 109 21.33 -48.03 6.52
CA PRO A 109 21.37 -48.43 5.12
C PRO A 109 19.99 -48.78 4.55
N HIS A 110 19.10 -49.35 5.37
CA HIS A 110 17.75 -49.74 4.96
C HIS A 110 16.80 -48.54 4.79
N HIS A 111 17.20 -47.36 5.25
CA HIS A 111 16.44 -46.12 5.05
C HIS A 111 16.31 -45.74 3.56
N MET A 112 17.18 -46.26 2.69
CA MET A 112 17.10 -46.06 1.25
C MET A 112 16.15 -47.02 0.52
N GLU A 113 15.62 -48.04 1.20
CA GLU A 113 14.70 -49.01 0.59
C GLU A 113 13.29 -48.47 0.41
N LYS A 114 12.90 -47.44 1.17
CA LYS A 114 11.60 -46.77 1.06
C LYS A 114 11.79 -45.25 1.02
N PRO A 115 11.94 -44.67 -0.18
CA PRO A 115 12.26 -43.25 -0.34
C PRO A 115 11.08 -42.29 -0.09
N PHE A 116 9.86 -42.79 0.16
CA PHE A 116 8.64 -42.02 0.38
C PHE A 116 7.88 -42.53 1.60
#